data_AF-A0A165GY28-F1
#
_entry.id   AF-A0A165GY28-F1
#
_cell.length_a   1.000
_cell.length_b   1.000
_cell.length_c   1.000
_cell.angle_alpha   90.00
_cell.angle_beta   90.00
_cell.angle_gamma   90.00
#
_symmetry.space_group_name_H-M   'P 1'
#
loop_
_entity.id
_entity.type
_entity.pdbx_description
1 polymer ?
#
loop_
_entity_poly.entity_id
_entity_poly.type
_entity_poly.pdbx_seq_one_letter_code
_entity_poly.pdbx_strand_id
1 'polypeptide(L)'
;MKIQVLLFFSSLALFAVAQDAVPLTQADVDAAKAKMDDLCTGDTWNATTTELRGQFDQLKADKKAIEDMVDGGGADEEQDDPAHDDAVFKKWVQKDGTYNSAVAACKGAKINFYATQDGEATGHANYVHYVAG
;
A
#
# COMPACT_ATOMS: atom_id res chain seq x y z
N MET A 1 14.20 -76.61 -12.12
CA MET A 1 13.46 -75.70 -11.22
C MET A 1 12.92 -74.54 -12.04
N LYS A 2 11.61 -74.27 -11.97
CA LYS A 2 10.93 -73.12 -12.57
C LYS A 2 10.90 -71.97 -11.55
N ILE A 3 11.30 -70.76 -11.94
CA ILE A 3 10.87 -69.51 -11.28
C ILE A 3 10.65 -68.44 -12.37
N GLN A 4 9.37 -68.07 -12.54
CA GLN A 4 8.91 -66.83 -13.17
C GLN A 4 8.96 -65.72 -12.10
N VAL A 5 9.43 -64.51 -12.44
CA VAL A 5 9.01 -63.22 -11.82
C VAL A 5 9.32 -62.12 -12.86
N LEU A 6 8.36 -61.80 -13.73
CA LEU A 6 7.45 -60.63 -13.65
C LEU A 6 8.10 -59.31 -14.11
N LEU A 7 7.74 -58.95 -15.34
CA LEU A 7 7.78 -57.60 -15.89
C LEU A 7 7.03 -56.63 -14.99
N PHE A 8 7.73 -55.67 -14.41
CA PHE A 8 7.10 -54.42 -13.96
C PHE A 8 7.37 -53.36 -15.02
N PHE A 9 6.40 -53.24 -15.92
CA PHE A 9 6.07 -51.96 -16.51
C PHE A 9 5.79 -50.96 -15.40
N SER A 10 6.14 -49.71 -15.68
CA SER A 10 5.27 -48.54 -15.48
C SER A 10 6.06 -47.43 -14.83
N SER A 11 6.31 -46.43 -15.67
CA SER A 11 6.15 -45.02 -15.33
C SER A 11 6.93 -44.56 -14.11
N LEU A 12 8.14 -44.05 -14.36
CA LEU A 12 8.49 -42.76 -13.76
C LEU A 12 7.45 -41.75 -14.25
N ALA A 13 6.31 -41.71 -13.56
CA ALA A 13 5.45 -40.56 -13.59
C ALA A 13 6.30 -39.42 -13.02
N LEU A 14 6.74 -38.54 -13.91
CA LEU A 14 7.08 -37.17 -13.55
C LEU A 14 5.93 -36.70 -12.67
N PHE A 15 6.16 -36.57 -11.36
CA PHE A 15 5.35 -35.71 -10.53
C PHE A 15 5.68 -34.29 -10.99
N ALA A 16 5.04 -33.87 -12.08
CA ALA A 16 4.77 -32.48 -12.33
C ALA A 16 3.87 -32.05 -11.16
N VAL A 17 4.46 -31.48 -10.12
CA VAL A 17 3.73 -30.62 -9.20
C VAL A 17 3.30 -29.45 -10.06
N ALA A 18 2.11 -29.55 -10.64
CA ALA A 18 1.35 -28.38 -11.01
C ALA A 18 1.18 -27.62 -9.69
N GLN A 19 1.97 -26.57 -9.49
CA GLN A 19 1.55 -25.48 -8.63
C GLN A 19 0.32 -24.91 -9.32
N ASP A 20 -0.85 -25.48 -9.03
CA ASP A 20 -2.11 -24.89 -9.43
C ASP A 20 -2.09 -23.48 -8.86
N ALA A 21 -1.89 -22.50 -9.75
CA ALA A 21 -2.07 -21.11 -9.41
C ALA A 21 -3.49 -20.99 -8.88
N VAL A 22 -3.65 -20.72 -7.58
CA VAL A 22 -4.96 -20.51 -6.98
C VAL A 22 -5.63 -19.42 -7.80
N PRO A 23 -6.79 -19.70 -8.42
CA PRO A 23 -7.45 -18.71 -9.25
C PRO A 23 -7.81 -17.52 -8.37
N LEU A 24 -7.32 -16.34 -8.74
CA LEU A 24 -7.69 -15.08 -8.11
C LEU A 24 -9.20 -14.91 -8.24
N THR A 25 -9.86 -14.59 -7.12
CA THR A 25 -11.29 -14.40 -7.05
C THR A 25 -11.65 -12.92 -6.97
N GLN A 26 -12.90 -12.58 -7.28
CA GLN A 26 -13.42 -11.22 -7.04
C GLN A 26 -13.27 -10.79 -5.57
N ALA A 27 -13.35 -11.74 -4.63
CA ALA A 27 -13.12 -11.44 -3.22
C ALA A 27 -11.67 -11.00 -2.92
N ASP A 28 -10.69 -11.50 -3.68
CA ASP A 28 -9.28 -11.07 -3.57
C ASP A 28 -9.10 -9.65 -4.11
N VAL A 29 -9.79 -9.31 -5.21
CA VAL A 29 -9.83 -7.95 -5.76
C VAL A 29 -10.47 -6.98 -4.77
N ASP A 30 -11.59 -7.36 -4.16
CA ASP A 30 -12.31 -6.55 -3.17
C ASP A 30 -11.47 -6.34 -1.90
N ALA A 31 -10.77 -7.39 -1.43
CA ALA A 31 -9.85 -7.30 -0.30
C ALA A 31 -8.64 -6.40 -0.61
N ALA A 32 -8.07 -6.52 -1.81
CA ALA A 32 -6.98 -5.65 -2.24
C ALA A 32 -7.43 -4.17 -2.35
N LYS A 33 -8.66 -3.94 -2.84
CA LYS A 33 -9.27 -2.61 -2.88
C LYS A 33 -9.49 -2.04 -1.48
N ALA A 34 -10.08 -2.80 -0.57
CA ALA A 34 -10.32 -2.35 0.81
C ALA A 34 -9.01 -1.98 1.51
N LYS A 35 -7.96 -2.78 1.30
CA LYS A 35 -6.61 -2.50 1.83
C LYS A 35 -5.99 -1.24 1.22
N MET A 36 -6.14 -1.03 -0.09
CA MET A 36 -5.70 0.20 -0.75
C MET A 36 -6.46 1.41 -0.20
N ASP A 37 -7.78 1.31 -0.09
CA ASP A 37 -8.62 2.40 0.40
C ASP A 37 -8.24 2.77 1.84
N ASP A 38 -8.02 1.80 2.73
CA ASP A 38 -7.56 2.05 4.12
C ASP A 38 -6.21 2.79 4.17
N LEU A 39 -5.22 2.30 3.42
CA LEU A 39 -3.87 2.84 3.42
C LEU A 39 -3.72 4.19 2.70
N CYS A 40 -4.63 4.51 1.77
CA CYS A 40 -4.54 5.71 0.94
C CYS A 40 -5.53 6.81 1.33
N THR A 41 -6.67 6.46 1.93
CA THR A 41 -7.80 7.37 2.15
C THR A 41 -8.66 7.05 3.38
N GLY A 42 -8.45 5.89 4.00
CA GLY A 42 -9.28 5.40 5.10
C GLY A 42 -8.80 5.84 6.47
N ASP A 43 -9.32 5.18 7.49
CA ASP A 43 -9.13 5.58 8.89
C ASP A 43 -7.66 5.62 9.28
N THR A 44 -6.87 4.64 8.81
CA THR A 44 -5.41 4.60 9.07
C THR A 44 -4.70 5.83 8.50
N TRP A 45 -4.97 6.16 7.23
CA TRP A 45 -4.38 7.34 6.57
C TRP A 45 -4.81 8.66 7.25
N ASN A 46 -6.09 8.76 7.60
CA ASN A 46 -6.65 9.94 8.25
C ASN A 46 -6.08 10.11 9.67
N ALA A 47 -5.89 9.02 10.42
CA ALA A 47 -5.28 9.04 11.73
C ALA A 47 -3.83 9.54 11.67
N THR A 48 -3.01 9.01 10.76
CA THR A 48 -1.63 9.49 10.56
C THR A 48 -1.59 10.97 10.20
N THR A 49 -2.45 11.41 9.28
CA THR A 49 -2.49 12.82 8.86
C THR A 49 -2.94 13.74 10.00
N THR A 50 -3.91 13.29 10.81
CA THR A 50 -4.41 14.03 11.98
C THR A 50 -3.35 14.16 13.07
N GLU A 51 -2.61 13.09 13.35
CA GLU A 51 -1.52 13.12 14.33
C GLU A 51 -0.43 14.12 13.91
N LEU A 52 -0.01 14.06 12.64
CA LEU A 52 0.97 15.00 12.08
C LEU A 52 0.48 16.44 12.11
N ARG A 53 -0.83 16.66 11.91
CA ARG A 53 -1.43 17.99 12.04
C ARG A 53 -1.32 18.52 13.46
N GLY A 54 -1.62 17.68 14.46
CA GLY A 54 -1.45 18.05 15.87
C GLY A 54 0.00 18.39 16.23
N GLN A 55 0.97 17.63 15.72
CA GLN A 55 2.40 17.92 15.91
C GLN A 55 2.79 19.25 15.28
N PHE A 56 2.31 19.52 14.06
CA PHE A 56 2.58 20.77 13.35
C PHE A 56 2.00 21.98 14.10
N ASP A 57 0.75 21.89 14.56
CA ASP A 57 0.10 22.97 15.30
C ASP A 57 0.81 23.23 16.65
N GLN A 58 1.31 22.19 17.33
CA GLN A 58 2.13 22.34 18.54
C GLN A 58 3.46 23.04 18.25
N LEU A 59 4.15 22.67 17.17
CA LEU A 59 5.39 23.32 16.73
C LEU A 59 5.18 24.80 16.41
N LYS A 60 4.04 25.17 15.80
CA LYS A 60 3.65 26.57 15.56
C LYS A 60 3.46 27.30 16.89
N ALA A 61 2.74 26.72 17.84
CA ALA A 61 2.53 27.31 19.17
C ALA A 61 3.84 27.50 19.94
N ASP A 62 4.73 26.50 19.94
CA ASP A 62 6.02 26.56 20.63
C ASP A 62 6.92 27.64 20.01
N LYS A 63 6.97 27.72 18.67
CA LYS A 63 7.72 28.76 17.97
C LYS A 63 7.19 30.16 18.33
N LYS A 64 5.88 30.34 18.32
CA LYS A 64 5.24 31.60 18.71
C LYS A 64 5.58 31.99 20.15
N ALA A 65 5.53 31.04 21.08
CA ALA A 65 5.87 31.28 22.47
C ALA A 65 7.34 31.73 22.65
N ILE A 66 8.26 31.18 21.86
CA ILE A 66 9.67 31.59 21.85
C ILE A 66 9.82 33.00 21.26
N GLU A 67 9.17 33.28 20.13
CA GLU A 67 9.20 34.60 19.48
C GLU A 67 8.63 35.69 20.40
N ASP A 68 7.50 35.43 21.07
CA ASP A 68 6.88 36.35 22.02
C ASP A 68 7.79 36.66 23.23
N MET A 69 8.61 35.69 23.67
CA MET A 69 9.60 35.88 24.75
C MET A 69 10.83 36.70 24.31
N VAL A 70 11.22 36.61 23.04
CA VAL A 70 12.42 37.27 22.50
C VAL A 70 12.14 38.71 22.06
N ASP A 71 11.02 38.95 21.38
CA ASP A 71 10.70 40.27 20.79
C ASP A 71 9.77 41.13 21.67
N GLY A 72 9.41 40.65 22.87
CA GLY A 72 8.69 41.48 23.85
C GLY A 72 7.24 41.81 23.45
N GLY A 73 6.55 40.88 22.77
CA GLY A 73 5.11 40.96 22.55
C GLY A 73 4.62 41.82 21.38
N GLY A 74 5.41 41.93 20.31
CA GLY A 74 4.90 42.45 19.03
C GLY A 74 3.94 41.45 18.40
N ALA A 75 2.64 41.77 18.39
CA ALA A 75 1.63 40.98 17.69
C ALA A 75 1.93 40.99 16.19
N ASP A 76 2.57 39.93 15.69
CA ASP A 76 2.75 39.73 14.26
C ASP A 76 1.40 39.25 13.70
N GLU A 77 0.61 40.21 13.21
CA GLU A 77 -0.76 40.07 12.71
C GLU A 77 -0.86 39.16 11.46
N GLU A 78 0.27 38.68 10.95
CA GLU A 78 0.40 37.94 9.69
C GLU A 78 0.39 36.41 9.86
N GLN A 79 0.24 35.88 11.08
CA GLN A 79 0.44 34.44 11.38
C GLN A 79 -0.81 33.54 11.36
N ASP A 80 -2.04 34.07 11.23
CA ASP A 80 -3.29 33.28 11.29
C ASP A 80 -4.07 33.24 9.96
N ASP A 81 -3.37 32.92 8.86
CA ASP A 81 -4.03 32.51 7.62
C ASP A 81 -4.12 30.97 7.53
N PRO A 82 -5.33 30.37 7.67
CA PRO A 82 -5.50 28.92 7.57
C PRO A 82 -5.05 28.34 6.22
N ALA A 83 -5.13 29.11 5.14
CA ALA A 83 -4.69 28.67 3.82
C ALA A 83 -3.16 28.64 3.73
N HIS A 84 -2.48 29.60 4.37
CA HIS A 84 -1.03 29.59 4.52
C HIS A 84 -0.57 28.39 5.37
N ASP A 85 -1.20 28.18 6.53
CA ASP A 85 -0.88 27.07 7.44
C ASP A 85 -1.04 25.71 6.76
N ASP A 86 -2.11 25.51 5.98
CA ASP A 86 -2.31 24.29 5.22
C ASP A 86 -1.23 24.08 4.15
N ALA A 87 -0.82 25.14 3.45
CA ALA A 87 0.25 25.08 2.47
C ALA A 87 1.61 24.77 3.11
N VAL A 88 1.89 25.32 4.30
CA VAL A 88 3.11 25.05 5.07
C VAL A 88 3.08 23.64 5.63
N PHE A 89 1.95 23.19 6.20
CA PHE A 89 1.75 21.83 6.67
C PHE A 89 2.03 20.81 5.54
N LYS A 90 1.45 21.01 4.35
CA LYS A 90 1.70 20.14 3.19
C LYS A 90 3.18 20.03 2.80
N LYS A 91 3.95 21.12 2.91
CA LYS A 91 5.40 21.11 2.64
C LYS A 91 6.20 20.48 3.77
N TRP A 92 5.77 20.70 5.01
CA TRP A 92 6.42 20.16 6.20
C TRP A 92 6.22 18.64 6.28
N VAL A 93 4.98 18.18 6.12
CA VAL A 93 4.59 16.78 6.22
C VAL A 93 5.25 15.91 5.15
N GLN A 94 5.54 16.46 3.96
CA GLN A 94 6.30 15.77 2.91
C GLN A 94 7.74 15.39 3.33
N LYS A 95 8.31 16.08 4.31
CA LYS A 95 9.64 15.75 4.85
C LYS A 95 9.58 14.79 6.04
N ASP A 96 8.38 14.54 6.57
CA ASP A 96 8.20 13.63 7.70
C ASP A 96 8.35 12.17 7.27
N GLY A 97 9.06 11.39 8.07
CA GLY A 97 9.35 9.98 7.78
C GLY A 97 8.09 9.10 7.87
N THR A 98 7.16 9.43 8.77
CA THR A 98 5.91 8.70 8.96
C THR A 98 4.97 8.92 7.79
N TYR A 99 4.85 10.16 7.33
CA TYR A 99 4.10 10.49 6.10
C TYR A 99 4.67 9.78 4.87
N ASN A 100 5.99 9.84 4.67
CA ASN A 100 6.64 9.19 3.54
C ASN A 100 6.47 7.66 3.56
N SER A 101 6.49 7.05 4.75
CA SER A 101 6.22 5.63 4.94
C SER A 101 4.77 5.27 4.61
N ALA A 102 3.80 6.10 5.02
CA ALA A 102 2.39 5.94 4.67
C ALA A 102 2.15 6.07 3.15
N VAL A 103 2.78 7.05 2.50
CA VAL A 103 2.74 7.22 1.03
C VAL A 103 3.32 6.00 0.32
N ALA A 104 4.43 5.45 0.80
CA ALA A 104 5.03 4.24 0.24
C ALA A 104 4.12 3.02 0.40
N ALA A 105 3.48 2.86 1.56
CA ALA A 105 2.51 1.79 1.82
C ALA A 105 1.29 1.89 0.88
N CYS A 106 0.72 3.09 0.73
CA CYS A 106 -0.35 3.36 -0.22
C CYS A 106 0.08 3.04 -1.68
N LYS A 107 1.29 3.45 -2.08
CA LYS A 107 1.83 3.15 -3.42
C LYS A 107 1.98 1.64 -3.65
N GLY A 108 2.51 0.92 -2.67
CA GLY A 108 2.60 -0.55 -2.71
C GLY A 108 1.24 -1.22 -2.81
N ALA A 109 0.25 -0.73 -2.04
CA ALA A 109 -1.12 -1.24 -2.10
C ALA A 109 -1.79 -1.01 -3.46
N LYS A 110 -1.57 0.15 -4.08
CA LYS A 110 -2.04 0.44 -5.46
C LYS A 110 -1.44 -0.51 -6.48
N ILE A 111 -0.11 -0.72 -6.45
CA ILE A 111 0.57 -1.65 -7.36
C ILE A 111 -0.01 -3.05 -7.20
N ASN A 112 -0.18 -3.51 -5.96
CA ASN A 112 -0.76 -4.81 -5.68
C ASN A 112 -2.20 -4.92 -6.21
N PHE A 113 -3.05 -3.92 -5.95
CA PHE A 113 -4.42 -3.91 -6.44
C PHE A 113 -4.52 -4.04 -7.96
N TYR A 114 -3.72 -3.27 -8.72
CA TYR A 114 -3.71 -3.38 -10.18
C TYR A 114 -3.20 -4.75 -10.65
N ALA A 115 -2.15 -5.29 -10.01
CA ALA A 115 -1.67 -6.64 -10.33
C ALA A 115 -2.71 -7.73 -10.02
N THR A 116 -3.49 -7.60 -8.94
CA THR A 116 -4.58 -8.51 -8.60
C THR A 116 -5.73 -8.41 -9.62
N GLN A 117 -6.09 -7.20 -10.05
CA GLN A 117 -7.10 -6.99 -11.08
C GLN A 117 -6.69 -7.59 -12.43
N ASP A 118 -5.44 -7.37 -12.86
CA ASP A 118 -4.91 -7.93 -14.11
C ASP A 118 -4.82 -9.47 -14.05
N GLY A 119 -4.53 -10.03 -12.87
CA GLY A 119 -4.52 -11.47 -12.62
C GLY A 119 -5.92 -12.12 -12.61
N GLU A 120 -6.95 -11.43 -12.13
CA GLU A 120 -8.35 -11.87 -12.22
C GLU A 120 -8.85 -11.81 -13.67
N ALA A 121 -8.54 -10.72 -14.38
CA ALA A 121 -8.90 -10.54 -15.79
C ALA A 121 -8.24 -11.59 -16.71
N THR A 122 -7.01 -12.01 -16.41
CA THR A 122 -6.30 -13.08 -17.15
C THR A 122 -6.65 -14.48 -16.65
N GLY A 123 -7.09 -14.64 -15.40
CA GLY A 123 -7.62 -15.89 -14.86
C GLY A 123 -8.96 -16.32 -15.50
N HIS A 124 -9.71 -15.36 -16.04
CA HIS A 124 -10.91 -15.60 -16.85
C HIS A 124 -10.63 -15.70 -18.37
N ALA A 125 -9.41 -15.37 -18.81
CA ALA A 125 -9.01 -15.40 -20.22
C ALA A 125 -7.64 -16.06 -20.38
N ASN A 126 -7.60 -17.40 -20.43
CA ASN A 126 -6.97 -18.17 -21.51
C ASN A 126 -6.67 -19.63 -21.10
N TYR A 127 -7.67 -20.50 -21.32
CA TYR A 127 -7.43 -21.69 -22.12
C TYR A 127 -7.10 -21.23 -23.56
N VAL A 128 -5.86 -20.77 -23.78
CA VAL A 128 -5.31 -20.72 -25.13
C VAL A 128 -4.26 -21.81 -25.20
N HIS A 129 -4.72 -22.94 -25.72
CA HIS A 129 -3.93 -23.90 -26.44
C HIS A 129 -2.86 -23.18 -27.28
N TYR A 130 -1.61 -23.15 -26.81
CA TYR A 130 -0.48 -23.11 -27.73
C TYR A 130 -0.36 -24.51 -28.34
N VAL A 131 -1.16 -24.76 -29.37
CA VAL A 131 -0.89 -25.82 -30.34
C VAL A 131 0.20 -25.29 -31.26
N ALA A 132 1.35 -25.96 -31.20
CA ALA A 132 2.35 -26.17 -32.24
C ALA A 132 2.41 -25.19 -33.43
N GLY A 133 3.58 -24.58 -33.57
CA GLY A 133 4.13 -24.02 -34.80
C GLY A 133 5.65 -23.94 -34.69
#